data_AF-A0A7Y4GQW0-F1
#
_entry.id   AF-A0A7Y4GQW0-F1
#
_cell.length_a   1.000
_cell.length_b   1.000
_cell.length_c   1.000
_cell.angle_alpha   90.00
_cell.angle_beta   90.00
_cell.angle_gamma   90.00
#
_symmetry.space_group_name_H-M   'P 1'
#
loop_
_entity.id
_entity.type
_entity.pdbx_description
1 polymer ?
#
loop_
_entity_poly.entity_id
_entity_poly.type
_entity_poly.pdbx_seq_one_letter_code
_entity_poly.pdbx_strand_id
1 'polypeptide(L)'
;MTKNPDEPIDEARACSLSDGGQLASSASWPHDDETDDGYNDLLASIGRTEEQDQRIAVHEAGHAVAARLLGRQVGGVTINPAADGGFEGLCWGVGYTEAFAQGRGDASDVREALAPLMPEPGEDRRGVADIFGHVRDQCIEFLAGRAAERIVLDGEPIAPVDDLRQARELALLICSSESAIDTLIAHCDVAARDLLMPYGDVVMALSILLRVKRTLDGAEIDALISDVQARKARAIELARRADCKRRELSARTFLAEIKSRE
;
A
#
# COMPACT_ATOMS: atom_id res chain seq x y z
N MET A 1 -49.87 -14.27 30.93
CA MET A 1 -48.71 -15.11 31.28
C MET A 1 -48.33 -15.91 30.06
N THR A 2 -47.41 -15.32 29.30
CA THR A 2 -46.98 -15.66 27.95
C THR A 2 -45.88 -16.72 28.00
N LYS A 3 -46.04 -17.82 27.26
CA LYS A 3 -44.94 -18.73 26.92
C LYS A 3 -44.54 -18.47 25.47
N ASN A 4 -43.26 -18.13 25.28
CA ASN A 4 -42.61 -17.93 23.98
C ASN A 4 -42.57 -19.25 23.17
N PRO A 5 -42.80 -19.20 21.86
CA PRO A 5 -42.44 -20.24 20.92
C PRO A 5 -41.21 -19.79 20.10
N ASP A 6 -40.04 -19.81 20.72
CA ASP A 6 -38.75 -19.63 20.03
C ASP A 6 -37.77 -20.66 20.60
N GLU A 7 -37.88 -21.89 20.10
CA GLU A 7 -36.78 -22.87 20.15
C GLU A 7 -36.47 -23.26 18.69
N PRO A 8 -35.27 -22.92 18.18
CA PRO A 8 -34.80 -23.47 16.91
C PRO A 8 -34.43 -24.95 17.07
N ILE A 9 -34.95 -25.76 16.16
CA ILE A 9 -34.72 -27.18 16.03
C ILE A 9 -33.25 -27.42 15.63
N ASP A 10 -32.53 -28.11 16.50
CA ASP A 10 -31.14 -28.52 16.35
C ASP A 10 -31.08 -29.84 15.55
N GLU A 11 -30.99 -29.75 14.22
CA GLU A 11 -30.78 -30.90 13.32
C GLU A 11 -29.32 -30.98 12.85
N ALA A 12 -28.39 -31.14 13.80
CA ALA A 12 -27.04 -31.64 13.52
C ALA A 12 -26.99 -33.15 13.74
N ARG A 13 -27.45 -33.92 12.73
CA ARG A 13 -27.33 -35.37 12.74
C ARG A 13 -25.90 -35.79 12.41
N ALA A 14 -25.30 -36.49 13.37
CA ALA A 14 -24.00 -37.13 13.28
C ALA A 14 -23.90 -38.11 12.10
N CYS A 15 -22.77 -38.04 11.38
CA CYS A 15 -22.21 -39.17 10.64
C CYS A 15 -20.76 -39.36 11.11
N SER A 16 -20.63 -40.07 12.22
CA SER A 16 -19.41 -40.74 12.66
C SER A 16 -19.23 -42.04 11.86
N LEU A 17 -18.23 -42.10 10.99
CA LEU A 17 -17.64 -43.36 10.54
C LEU A 17 -16.13 -43.17 10.47
N SER A 18 -15.50 -43.62 11.55
CA SER A 18 -14.11 -44.06 11.58
C SER A 18 -13.93 -45.26 10.65
N ASP A 19 -12.91 -45.24 9.80
CA ASP A 19 -12.15 -46.46 9.57
C ASP A 19 -10.72 -46.17 9.13
N GLY A 20 -9.82 -46.98 9.68
CA GLY A 20 -8.38 -46.81 9.61
C GLY A 20 -7.81 -47.13 8.23
N GLY A 21 -6.85 -46.32 7.83
CA GLY A 21 -6.06 -46.50 6.62
C GLY A 21 -4.69 -45.90 6.80
N GLN A 22 -3.87 -46.49 7.68
CA GLN A 22 -2.45 -46.24 7.76
C GLN A 22 -1.80 -46.60 6.42
N LEU A 23 -1.52 -45.59 5.59
CA LEU A 23 -0.53 -45.67 4.54
C LEU A 23 0.64 -44.78 4.95
N ALA A 24 1.61 -45.43 5.58
CA ALA A 24 2.96 -44.92 5.68
C ALA A 24 3.52 -44.76 4.26
N SER A 25 3.65 -43.52 3.83
CA SER A 25 4.64 -43.14 2.83
C SER A 25 5.28 -41.87 3.35
N SER A 26 6.35 -42.07 4.13
CA SER A 26 7.32 -41.04 4.46
C SER A 26 8.02 -40.63 3.16
N ALA A 27 7.36 -39.77 2.39
CA ALA A 27 8.03 -38.92 1.43
C ALA A 27 8.85 -37.93 2.25
N SER A 28 10.07 -38.35 2.58
CA SER A 28 11.15 -37.43 2.94
C SER A 28 11.33 -36.53 1.73
N TRP A 29 10.64 -35.40 1.73
CA TRP A 29 11.05 -34.28 0.91
C TRP A 29 12.52 -34.02 1.27
N PRO A 30 13.43 -33.90 0.30
CA PRO A 30 14.73 -33.35 0.60
C PRO A 30 14.46 -32.06 1.36
N HIS A 31 14.99 -31.95 2.57
CA HIS A 31 15.24 -30.63 3.13
C HIS A 31 16.14 -29.99 2.08
N ASP A 32 15.56 -29.12 1.25
CA ASP A 32 16.33 -28.15 0.52
C ASP A 32 17.15 -27.47 1.61
N ASP A 33 18.44 -27.78 1.66
CA ASP A 33 19.42 -26.96 2.36
C ASP A 33 19.09 -25.55 1.87
N GLU A 34 18.51 -24.73 2.76
CA GLU A 34 18.32 -23.30 2.55
C GLU A 34 19.70 -22.80 2.12
N THR A 35 19.84 -22.61 0.81
CA THR A 35 21.04 -22.04 0.25
C THR A 35 20.97 -20.62 0.77
N ASP A 36 21.75 -20.37 1.82
CA ASP A 36 21.99 -19.05 2.37
C ASP A 36 22.33 -18.14 1.20
N ASP A 37 21.31 -17.41 0.74
CA ASP A 37 21.35 -16.56 -0.44
C ASP A 37 22.09 -15.24 -0.14
N GLY A 38 22.71 -15.16 1.04
CA GLY A 38 23.41 -14.00 1.55
C GLY A 38 22.46 -12.88 2.00
N TYR A 39 21.14 -13.10 2.01
CA TYR A 39 20.18 -12.08 2.44
C TYR A 39 20.36 -11.74 3.92
N ASN A 40 20.54 -12.74 4.78
CA ASN A 40 20.78 -12.52 6.21
C ASN A 40 22.10 -11.77 6.47
N ASP A 41 23.15 -12.10 5.71
CA ASP A 41 24.44 -11.40 5.77
C ASP A 41 24.31 -9.94 5.32
N LEU A 42 23.57 -9.69 4.24
CA LEU A 42 23.25 -8.34 3.77
C LEU A 42 22.54 -7.55 4.87
N LEU A 43 21.47 -8.09 5.44
CA LEU A 43 20.71 -7.42 6.49
C LEU A 43 21.54 -7.15 7.74
N ALA A 44 22.36 -8.11 8.17
CA ALA A 44 23.28 -7.93 9.28
C ALA A 44 24.29 -6.82 9.01
N SER A 45 24.80 -6.70 7.78
CA SER A 45 25.77 -5.66 7.40
C SER A 45 25.19 -4.24 7.47
N ILE A 46 23.88 -4.09 7.27
CA ILE A 46 23.16 -2.81 7.37
C ILE A 46 22.42 -2.65 8.71
N GLY A 47 22.62 -3.58 9.66
CA GLY A 47 22.05 -3.54 10.99
C GLY A 47 20.52 -3.68 11.04
N ARG A 48 19.94 -4.49 10.14
CA ARG A 48 18.49 -4.68 10.03
C ARG A 48 18.05 -6.11 10.26
N THR A 49 16.83 -6.28 10.75
CA THR A 49 16.10 -7.55 10.71
C THR A 49 15.28 -7.67 9.43
N GLU A 50 14.81 -8.89 9.13
CA GLU A 50 13.93 -9.11 7.98
C GLU A 50 12.62 -8.32 8.10
N GLU A 51 12.04 -8.26 9.30
CA GLU A 51 10.79 -7.53 9.55
C GLU A 51 10.96 -6.03 9.33
N GLN A 52 12.10 -5.48 9.76
CA GLN A 52 12.43 -4.07 9.51
C GLN A 52 12.58 -3.81 8.02
N ASP A 53 13.28 -4.69 7.30
CA ASP A 53 13.47 -4.55 5.85
C ASP A 53 12.16 -4.65 5.08
N GLN A 54 11.29 -5.61 5.45
CA GLN A 54 9.96 -5.75 4.89
C GLN A 54 9.10 -4.52 5.15
N ARG A 55 9.10 -4.01 6.39
CA ARG A 55 8.37 -2.80 6.76
C ARG A 55 8.81 -1.61 5.92
N ILE A 56 10.11 -1.36 5.84
CA ILE A 56 10.67 -0.26 5.04
C ILE A 56 10.29 -0.43 3.56
N ALA A 57 10.40 -1.63 3.00
CA ALA A 57 10.01 -1.88 1.61
C ALA A 57 8.52 -1.61 1.33
N VAL A 58 7.63 -1.97 2.25
CA VAL A 58 6.21 -1.64 2.14
C VAL A 58 5.97 -0.14 2.27
N HIS A 59 6.65 0.51 3.21
CA HIS A 59 6.56 1.94 3.44
C HIS A 59 6.95 2.74 2.19
N GLU A 60 8.12 2.46 1.64
CA GLU A 60 8.64 3.13 0.44
C GLU A 60 7.81 2.84 -0.81
N ALA A 61 7.30 1.60 -0.94
CA ALA A 61 6.36 1.26 -2.00
C ALA A 61 5.04 2.06 -1.88
N GLY A 62 4.59 2.35 -0.66
CA GLY A 62 3.42 3.19 -0.38
C GLY A 62 3.58 4.60 -0.95
N HIS A 63 4.71 5.26 -0.69
CA HIS A 63 5.03 6.56 -1.27
C HIS A 63 5.03 6.54 -2.78
N ALA A 64 5.75 5.58 -3.38
CA ALA A 64 5.87 5.49 -4.85
C ALA A 64 4.51 5.30 -5.54
N VAL A 65 3.65 4.43 -5.01
CA VAL A 65 2.31 4.20 -5.57
C VAL A 65 1.43 5.43 -5.37
N ALA A 66 1.43 6.05 -4.18
CA ALA A 66 0.64 7.25 -3.92
C ALA A 66 1.05 8.42 -4.82
N ALA A 67 2.36 8.66 -4.99
CA ALA A 67 2.89 9.67 -5.89
C ALA A 67 2.34 9.49 -7.32
N ARG A 68 2.36 8.26 -7.86
CA ARG A 68 1.80 7.96 -9.19
C ARG A 68 0.30 8.19 -9.28
N LEU A 69 -0.46 7.79 -8.25
CA LEU A 69 -1.91 8.00 -8.21
C LEU A 69 -2.29 9.49 -8.11
N LEU A 70 -1.44 10.30 -7.48
CA LEU A 70 -1.55 11.77 -7.43
C LEU A 70 -1.04 12.45 -8.71
N GLY A 71 -0.65 11.68 -9.73
CA GLY A 71 -0.19 12.21 -11.02
C GLY A 71 1.25 12.74 -11.02
N ARG A 72 2.06 12.38 -10.02
CA ARG A 72 3.46 12.82 -9.89
C ARG A 72 4.40 11.82 -10.53
N GLN A 73 5.53 12.33 -11.00
CA GLN A 73 6.61 11.49 -11.53
C GLN A 73 7.51 11.02 -10.40
N VAL A 74 7.74 9.71 -10.33
CA VAL A 74 8.67 9.10 -9.39
C VAL A 74 10.01 8.92 -10.10
N GLY A 75 11.08 9.49 -9.53
CA GLY A 75 12.45 9.30 -10.00
C GLY A 75 13.01 7.93 -9.61
N GLY A 76 12.69 7.48 -8.40
CA GLY A 76 13.03 6.14 -7.93
C GLY A 76 12.64 5.92 -6.48
N VAL A 77 12.92 4.71 -6.01
CA VAL A 77 12.69 4.28 -4.64
C VAL A 77 13.82 3.36 -4.20
N THR A 78 14.28 3.50 -2.95
CA THR A 78 15.32 2.67 -2.36
C THR A 78 14.97 2.31 -0.93
N ILE A 79 15.42 1.13 -0.52
CA ILE A 79 15.44 0.73 0.89
C ILE A 79 16.88 0.60 1.39
N ASN A 80 17.89 0.98 0.62
CA ASN A 80 19.23 1.09 1.17
C ASN A 80 19.30 2.32 2.08
N PRO A 81 19.83 2.18 3.30
CA PRO A 81 20.00 3.34 4.18
C PRO A 81 20.97 4.34 3.55
N ALA A 82 20.80 5.61 3.88
CA ALA A 82 21.80 6.61 3.60
C ALA A 82 23.10 6.28 4.34
N ALA A 83 24.26 6.51 3.70
CA ALA A 83 25.57 6.20 4.30
C ALA A 83 25.86 7.03 5.57
N ASP A 84 25.23 8.20 5.70
CA ASP A 84 25.31 9.09 6.85
C ASP A 84 24.19 8.86 7.89
N GLY A 85 23.31 7.88 7.65
CA GLY A 85 22.16 7.58 8.50
C GLY A 85 20.98 8.56 8.35
N GLY A 86 20.96 9.41 7.32
CA GLY A 86 19.89 10.39 7.10
C GLY A 86 18.51 9.78 6.83
N PHE A 87 18.44 8.59 6.25
CA PHE A 87 17.18 7.87 6.01
C PHE A 87 17.35 6.35 5.99
N GLU A 88 16.29 5.61 6.33
CA GLU A 88 16.23 4.14 6.26
C GLU A 88 15.80 3.65 4.86
N GLY A 89 14.93 4.40 4.20
CA GLY A 89 14.54 4.25 2.82
C GLY A 89 14.27 5.63 2.23
N LEU A 90 14.11 5.71 0.92
CA LEU A 90 13.79 6.97 0.27
C LEU A 90 13.00 6.72 -1.00
N CYS A 91 11.88 7.41 -1.14
CA CYS A 91 11.17 7.63 -2.40
C CYS A 91 11.43 9.07 -2.86
N TRP A 92 11.78 9.25 -4.13
CA TRP A 92 12.13 10.57 -4.64
C TRP A 92 11.56 10.86 -6.03
N GLY A 93 11.34 12.15 -6.33
CA GLY A 93 10.90 12.63 -7.64
C GLY A 93 12.04 12.80 -8.65
N VAL A 94 11.70 13.02 -9.92
CA VAL A 94 12.66 13.12 -11.04
C VAL A 94 13.68 14.27 -10.96
N GLY A 95 13.45 15.28 -10.10
CA GLY A 95 14.36 16.41 -9.87
C GLY A 95 15.04 16.41 -8.49
N TYR A 96 15.05 15.25 -7.82
CA TYR A 96 15.57 15.13 -6.46
C TYR A 96 17.04 15.55 -6.36
N THR A 97 17.88 15.14 -7.30
CA THR A 97 19.32 15.45 -7.27
C THR A 97 19.57 16.95 -7.29
N GLU A 98 18.87 17.70 -8.14
CA GLU A 98 18.99 19.16 -8.23
C GLU A 98 18.41 19.86 -6.98
N ALA A 99 17.28 19.39 -6.48
CA ALA A 99 16.65 19.96 -5.28
C ALA A 99 17.50 19.75 -4.03
N PHE A 100 18.04 18.54 -3.84
CA PHE A 100 18.89 18.19 -2.72
C PHE A 100 20.23 18.93 -2.77
N ALA A 101 20.86 19.04 -3.95
CA ALA A 101 22.09 19.81 -4.12
C ALA A 101 21.92 21.31 -3.81
N GLN A 102 20.69 21.83 -3.86
CA GLN A 102 20.36 23.21 -3.53
C GLN A 102 19.89 23.39 -2.07
N GLY A 103 19.89 22.33 -1.27
CA GLY A 103 19.34 22.36 0.09
C GLY A 103 17.85 22.68 0.11
N ARG A 104 17.09 22.14 -0.86
CA ARG A 104 15.62 22.28 -0.98
C ARG A 104 14.92 20.93 -0.87
N GLY A 105 15.58 19.99 -0.17
CA GLY A 105 15.06 18.65 0.02
C GLY A 105 14.06 18.56 1.17
N ASP A 106 14.06 19.53 2.10
CA ASP A 106 13.21 19.50 3.28
C ASP A 106 11.92 20.32 3.11
N ALA A 107 10.84 19.83 3.71
CA ALA A 107 9.57 20.53 3.73
C ALA A 107 9.63 21.93 4.38
N SER A 108 10.53 22.14 5.35
CA SER A 108 10.73 23.45 5.97
C SER A 108 11.33 24.47 5.00
N ASP A 109 12.24 24.06 4.11
CA ASP A 109 12.81 24.90 3.04
C ASP A 109 11.71 25.31 2.05
N VAL A 110 10.85 24.36 1.67
CA VAL A 110 9.69 24.61 0.80
C VAL A 110 8.72 25.59 1.46
N ARG A 111 8.42 25.39 2.75
CA ARG A 111 7.58 26.32 3.52
C ARG A 111 8.19 27.71 3.57
N GLU A 112 9.47 27.85 3.85
CA GLU A 112 10.16 29.15 3.91
C GLU A 112 10.10 29.87 2.57
N ALA A 113 10.31 29.15 1.46
CA ALA A 113 10.23 29.73 0.12
C ALA A 113 8.81 30.18 -0.27
N LEU A 114 7.77 29.46 0.18
CA LEU A 114 6.39 29.73 -0.19
C LEU A 114 5.67 30.70 0.76
N ALA A 115 6.07 30.77 2.03
CA ALA A 115 5.40 31.59 3.04
C ALA A 115 5.19 33.06 2.63
N PRO A 116 6.16 33.76 1.99
CA PRO A 116 5.97 35.14 1.54
C PRO A 116 4.95 35.31 0.41
N LEU A 117 4.58 34.23 -0.27
CA LEU A 117 3.59 34.21 -1.35
C LEU A 117 2.18 33.88 -0.84
N MET A 118 2.06 33.44 0.41
CA MET A 118 0.77 33.05 0.97
C MET A 118 -0.08 34.29 1.34
N PRO A 119 -1.39 34.24 1.08
CA PRO A 119 -2.30 35.35 1.36
C PRO A 119 -2.46 35.57 2.87
N GLU A 120 -2.52 36.84 3.27
CA GLU A 120 -2.77 37.24 4.64
C GLU A 120 -4.23 36.98 5.07
N PRO A 121 -4.53 37.01 6.38
CA PRO A 121 -5.90 36.83 6.86
C PRO A 121 -6.90 37.82 6.20
N GLY A 122 -7.88 37.27 5.50
CA GLY A 122 -8.92 38.04 4.80
C GLY A 122 -8.65 38.31 3.32
N GLU A 123 -7.46 37.97 2.81
CA GLU A 123 -7.13 38.10 1.39
C GLU A 123 -7.68 36.95 0.53
N ASP A 124 -7.81 37.20 -0.78
CA ASP A 124 -8.28 36.21 -1.74
C ASP A 124 -7.25 35.09 -1.92
N ARG A 125 -7.71 33.84 -1.77
CA ARG A 125 -6.86 32.65 -1.83
C ARG A 125 -6.83 32.00 -3.22
N ARG A 126 -7.64 32.47 -4.17
CA ARG A 126 -7.74 31.84 -5.50
C ARG A 126 -6.42 31.85 -6.28
N GLY A 127 -5.58 32.87 -6.06
CA GLY A 127 -4.28 33.00 -6.75
C GLY A 127 -3.23 31.96 -6.34
N VAL A 128 -3.43 31.26 -5.22
CA VAL A 128 -2.53 30.23 -4.68
C VAL A 128 -3.25 28.89 -4.42
N ALA A 129 -4.40 28.70 -5.06
CA ALA A 129 -5.22 27.49 -4.87
C ALA A 129 -4.47 26.21 -5.26
N ASP A 130 -3.59 26.30 -6.26
CA ASP A 130 -2.67 25.26 -6.70
C ASP A 130 -1.66 24.88 -5.61
N ILE A 131 -1.12 25.86 -4.87
CA ILE A 131 -0.22 25.61 -3.72
C ILE A 131 -0.94 24.81 -2.65
N PHE A 132 -2.17 25.19 -2.29
CA PHE A 132 -2.99 24.46 -1.31
C PHE A 132 -3.24 23.01 -1.75
N GLY A 133 -3.55 22.80 -3.04
CA GLY A 133 -3.69 21.46 -3.62
C GLY A 133 -2.40 20.65 -3.52
N HIS A 134 -1.27 21.23 -3.91
CA HIS A 134 0.04 20.57 -3.87
C HIS A 134 0.46 20.17 -2.45
N VAL A 135 0.28 21.08 -1.48
CA VAL A 135 0.57 20.81 -0.06
C VAL A 135 -0.28 19.66 0.45
N ARG A 136 -1.59 19.69 0.17
CA ARG A 136 -2.48 18.58 0.57
C ARG A 136 -2.02 17.26 -0.02
N ASP A 137 -1.73 17.22 -1.31
CA ASP A 137 -1.31 16.00 -1.99
C ASP A 137 0.06 15.52 -1.48
N GLN A 138 0.98 16.44 -1.11
CA GLN A 138 2.26 16.08 -0.49
C GLN A 138 2.07 15.50 0.91
N CYS A 139 1.16 16.06 1.71
CA CYS A 139 0.82 15.47 3.01
C CYS A 139 0.19 14.08 2.87
N ILE A 140 -0.61 13.84 1.83
CA ILE A 140 -1.12 12.49 1.51
C ILE A 140 0.04 11.55 1.17
N GLU A 141 0.98 12.00 0.34
CA GLU A 141 2.16 11.22 -0.02
C GLU A 141 3.01 10.87 1.19
N PHE A 142 3.32 11.81 2.10
CA PHE A 142 4.04 11.53 3.36
C PHE A 142 3.33 10.50 4.25
N LEU A 143 2.00 10.48 4.25
CA LEU A 143 1.23 9.52 5.06
C LEU A 143 1.00 8.18 4.35
N ALA A 144 1.39 8.09 3.07
CA ALA A 144 1.19 6.90 2.25
C ALA A 144 2.03 5.71 2.72
N GLY A 145 3.25 5.92 3.23
CA GLY A 145 4.09 4.84 3.73
C GLY A 145 3.43 4.10 4.90
N ARG A 146 3.00 4.85 5.92
CA ARG A 146 2.22 4.28 7.03
C ARG A 146 0.90 3.65 6.59
N ALA A 147 0.20 4.29 5.65
CA ALA A 147 -1.05 3.74 5.14
C ALA A 147 -0.84 2.39 4.42
N ALA A 148 0.25 2.25 3.66
CA ALA A 148 0.66 1.01 3.03
C ALA A 148 1.00 -0.07 4.06
N GLU A 149 1.74 0.28 5.12
CA GLU A 149 2.03 -0.65 6.22
C GLU A 149 0.73 -1.22 6.82
N ARG A 150 -0.28 -0.40 7.11
CA ARG A 150 -1.59 -0.89 7.62
C ARG A 150 -2.35 -1.80 6.67
N ILE A 151 -2.15 -1.65 5.37
CA ILE A 151 -2.86 -2.42 4.35
C ILE A 151 -2.22 -3.80 4.17
N VAL A 152 -0.88 -3.86 4.25
CA VAL A 152 -0.11 -5.04 3.85
C VAL A 152 0.44 -5.82 5.04
N LEU A 153 0.73 -5.16 6.16
CA LEU A 153 1.36 -5.75 7.33
C LEU A 153 0.38 -5.86 8.50
N ASP A 154 0.64 -6.82 9.38
CA ASP A 154 -0.13 -6.99 10.60
C ASP A 154 0.29 -6.00 11.69
N GLY A 155 -0.69 -5.46 12.41
CA GLY A 155 -0.47 -4.56 13.54
C GLY A 155 -0.49 -3.08 13.19
N GLU A 156 -0.38 -2.24 14.23
CA GLU A 156 -0.31 -0.79 14.03
C GLU A 156 1.13 -0.39 13.68
N PRO A 157 1.34 0.36 12.59
CA PRO A 157 2.65 0.83 12.18
C PRO A 157 3.34 1.67 13.26
N ILE A 158 4.67 1.63 13.23
CA ILE A 158 5.47 2.58 14.01
C ILE A 158 5.21 3.99 13.44
N ALA A 159 5.13 4.98 14.33
CA ALA A 159 4.89 6.36 13.90
C ALA A 159 6.01 6.83 12.95
N PRO A 160 5.69 7.28 11.72
CA PRO A 160 6.69 7.74 10.77
C PRO A 160 7.10 9.16 11.14
N VAL A 161 8.08 9.29 12.04
CA VAL A 161 8.42 10.55 12.69
C VAL A 161 8.80 11.62 11.68
N ASP A 162 9.62 11.28 10.68
CA ASP A 162 10.08 12.25 9.69
C ASP A 162 8.97 12.66 8.72
N ASP A 163 8.18 11.72 8.18
CA ASP A 163 7.03 12.05 7.33
C ASP A 163 6.01 12.93 8.05
N LEU A 164 5.72 12.64 9.32
CA LEU A 164 4.83 13.47 10.13
C LEU A 164 5.40 14.86 10.35
N ARG A 165 6.72 14.97 10.59
CA ARG A 165 7.40 16.26 10.71
C ARG A 165 7.30 17.04 9.39
N GLN A 166 7.62 16.42 8.26
CA GLN A 166 7.56 17.05 6.95
C GLN A 166 6.14 17.47 6.57
N ALA A 167 5.14 16.63 6.84
CA ALA A 167 3.73 16.97 6.65
C ALA A 167 3.28 18.15 7.53
N ARG A 168 3.76 18.24 8.78
CA ARG A 168 3.50 19.39 9.65
C ARG A 168 4.11 20.68 9.10
N GLU A 169 5.35 20.63 8.61
CA GLU A 169 6.01 21.78 8.01
C GLU A 169 5.21 22.38 6.85
N LEU A 170 4.68 21.54 5.95
CA LEU A 170 3.84 22.02 4.86
C LEU A 170 2.44 22.46 5.32
N ALA A 171 1.85 21.77 6.30
CA ALA A 171 0.54 22.12 6.84
C ALA A 171 0.50 23.54 7.45
N LEU A 172 1.63 24.06 7.93
CA LEU A 172 1.75 25.44 8.42
C LEU A 172 1.48 26.50 7.36
N LEU A 173 1.57 26.17 6.06
CA LEU A 173 1.15 27.08 4.98
C LEU A 173 -0.38 27.25 4.92
N ILE A 174 -1.13 26.31 5.50
CA ILE A 174 -2.59 26.25 5.42
C ILE A 174 -3.24 26.62 6.75
N CYS A 175 -2.68 26.09 7.83
CA CYS A 175 -3.28 26.08 9.16
C CYS A 175 -2.46 26.93 10.13
N SER A 176 -3.13 27.81 10.87
CA SER A 176 -2.49 28.70 11.84
C SER A 176 -2.52 28.18 13.28
N SER A 177 -3.15 27.03 13.55
CA SER A 177 -3.24 26.44 14.88
C SER A 177 -2.92 24.95 14.87
N GLU A 178 -2.34 24.45 15.97
CA GLU A 178 -1.97 23.04 16.13
C GLU A 178 -3.15 22.09 15.90
N SER A 179 -4.33 22.42 16.46
CA SER A 179 -5.53 21.60 16.27
C SER A 179 -5.97 21.51 14.80
N ALA A 180 -5.78 22.57 14.01
CA ALA A 180 -6.09 22.55 12.59
C ALA A 180 -5.06 21.73 11.80
N ILE A 181 -3.77 21.84 12.15
CA ILE A 181 -2.69 21.03 11.58
C ILE A 181 -2.95 19.55 11.83
N ASP A 182 -3.22 19.17 13.06
CA ASP A 182 -3.52 17.79 13.45
C ASP A 182 -4.72 17.23 12.70
N THR A 183 -5.77 18.04 12.55
CA THR A 183 -6.98 17.65 11.81
C THR A 183 -6.70 17.47 10.31
N LEU A 184 -5.90 18.35 9.72
CA LEU A 184 -5.49 18.22 8.31
C LEU A 184 -4.65 16.96 8.09
N ILE A 185 -3.67 16.69 8.95
CA ILE A 185 -2.84 15.48 8.87
C ILE A 185 -3.70 14.22 9.05
N ALA A 186 -4.62 14.21 10.02
CA ALA A 186 -5.54 13.09 10.20
C ALA A 186 -6.44 12.86 8.97
N HIS A 187 -6.92 13.93 8.33
CA HIS A 187 -7.64 13.84 7.06
C HIS A 187 -6.75 13.22 5.96
N CYS A 188 -5.52 13.69 5.81
CA CYS A 188 -4.60 13.18 4.81
C CYS A 188 -4.22 11.70 5.06
N ASP A 189 -4.14 11.23 6.30
CA ASP A 189 -3.88 9.82 6.65
C ASP A 189 -5.03 8.92 6.16
N VAL A 190 -6.28 9.35 6.39
CA VAL A 190 -7.47 8.66 5.88
C VAL A 190 -7.49 8.68 4.35
N ALA A 191 -7.19 9.83 3.75
CA ALA A 191 -7.14 9.96 2.30
C ALA A 191 -6.05 9.08 1.67
N ALA A 192 -4.87 8.98 2.28
CA ALA A 192 -3.79 8.11 1.81
C ALA A 192 -4.20 6.63 1.85
N ARG A 193 -4.84 6.20 2.95
CA ARG A 193 -5.37 4.84 3.05
C ARG A 193 -6.41 4.56 1.97
N ASP A 194 -7.41 5.43 1.82
CA ASP A 194 -8.49 5.22 0.85
C ASP A 194 -7.96 5.26 -0.60
N LEU A 195 -6.93 6.07 -0.86
CA LEU A 195 -6.22 6.13 -2.14
C LEU A 195 -5.49 4.82 -2.45
N LEU A 196 -4.80 4.24 -1.47
CA LEU A 196 -3.98 3.03 -1.64
C LEU A 196 -4.77 1.73 -1.54
N MET A 197 -5.90 1.70 -0.84
CA MET A 197 -6.66 0.47 -0.55
C MET A 197 -6.99 -0.38 -1.80
N PRO A 198 -7.38 0.19 -2.95
CA PRO A 198 -7.63 -0.61 -4.17
C PRO A 198 -6.37 -1.22 -4.81
N TYR A 199 -5.19 -0.78 -4.36
CA TYR A 199 -3.87 -1.05 -4.94
C TYR A 199 -2.91 -1.76 -3.98
N GLY A 200 -3.41 -2.37 -2.90
CA GLY A 200 -2.58 -3.13 -1.95
C GLY A 200 -1.78 -4.27 -2.61
N ASP A 201 -2.31 -4.85 -3.69
CA ASP A 201 -1.62 -5.83 -4.53
C ASP A 201 -0.41 -5.25 -5.27
N VAL A 202 -0.52 -4.01 -5.74
CA VAL A 202 0.59 -3.27 -6.37
C VAL A 202 1.65 -2.93 -5.34
N VAL A 203 1.26 -2.42 -4.17
CA VAL A 203 2.19 -2.11 -3.07
C VAL A 203 2.96 -3.35 -2.64
N MET A 204 2.27 -4.48 -2.46
CA MET A 204 2.90 -5.75 -2.10
C MET A 204 3.86 -6.27 -3.19
N ALA A 205 3.48 -6.19 -4.47
CA ALA A 205 4.37 -6.59 -5.55
C ALA A 205 5.62 -5.71 -5.63
N LEU A 206 5.45 -4.40 -5.44
CA LEU A 206 6.56 -3.44 -5.46
C LEU A 206 7.49 -3.64 -4.27
N SER A 207 6.96 -3.87 -3.06
CA SER A 207 7.79 -4.12 -1.86
C SER A 207 8.61 -5.41 -1.99
N ILE A 208 8.06 -6.48 -2.57
CA ILE A 208 8.79 -7.72 -2.84
C ILE A 208 9.95 -7.45 -3.82
N LEU A 209 9.66 -6.77 -4.93
CA LEU A 209 10.70 -6.46 -5.92
C LEU A 209 11.78 -5.54 -5.33
N LEU A 210 11.38 -4.61 -4.47
CA LEU A 210 12.27 -3.68 -3.81
C LEU A 210 13.18 -4.37 -2.78
N ARG A 211 12.71 -5.40 -2.06
CA ARG A 211 13.56 -6.23 -1.21
C ARG A 211 14.65 -6.97 -1.99
N VAL A 212 14.31 -7.43 -3.19
CA VAL A 212 15.24 -8.15 -4.08
C VAL A 212 16.24 -7.20 -4.73
N LYS A 213 15.78 -6.09 -5.32
CA LYS A 213 16.62 -5.16 -6.07
C LYS A 213 17.26 -4.06 -5.24
N ARG A 214 16.75 -3.82 -4.03
CA ARG A 214 17.10 -2.75 -3.08
C ARG A 214 16.79 -1.32 -3.55
N THR A 215 16.88 -1.08 -4.85
CA THR A 215 16.59 0.20 -5.49
C THR A 215 15.89 -0.04 -6.82
N LEU A 216 14.88 0.77 -7.11
CA LEU A 216 14.17 0.77 -8.38
C LEU A 216 14.12 2.18 -8.95
N ASP A 217 14.30 2.30 -10.26
CA ASP A 217 14.08 3.56 -10.95
C ASP A 217 12.59 3.78 -11.29
N GLY A 218 12.25 5.01 -11.69
CA GLY A 218 10.88 5.37 -12.08
C GLY A 218 10.27 4.50 -13.18
N ALA A 219 11.08 4.02 -14.14
CA ALA A 219 10.61 3.22 -15.26
C ALA A 219 10.33 1.77 -14.84
N GLU A 220 11.16 1.21 -13.96
CA GLU A 220 10.93 -0.11 -13.36
C GLU A 220 9.65 -0.12 -12.53
N ILE A 221 9.40 0.95 -11.76
CA ILE A 221 8.17 1.14 -10.99
C ILE A 221 6.96 1.17 -11.94
N ASP A 222 7.01 1.99 -13.01
CA ASP A 222 5.91 2.09 -13.99
C ASP A 222 5.62 0.77 -14.70
N ALA A 223 6.69 0.05 -15.09
CA ALA A 223 6.56 -1.26 -15.73
C ALA A 223 5.89 -2.28 -14.81
N LEU A 224 6.26 -2.30 -13.52
CA LEU A 224 5.67 -3.20 -12.54
C LEU A 224 4.19 -2.87 -12.30
N ILE A 225 3.85 -1.59 -12.09
CA ILE A 225 2.45 -1.15 -11.89
C ILE A 225 1.61 -1.59 -13.10
N SER A 226 2.10 -1.34 -14.31
CA SER A 226 1.43 -1.73 -15.55
C SER A 226 1.20 -3.25 -15.64
N ASP A 227 2.22 -4.07 -15.36
CA ASP A 227 2.11 -5.54 -15.40
C ASP A 227 1.12 -6.07 -14.36
N VAL A 228 1.18 -5.61 -13.11
CA VAL A 228 0.25 -6.02 -12.05
C VAL A 228 -1.20 -5.69 -12.43
N GLN A 229 -1.44 -4.48 -12.94
CA GLN A 229 -2.78 -4.07 -13.38
C GLN A 229 -3.28 -4.89 -14.57
N ALA A 230 -2.41 -5.18 -15.56
CA ALA A 230 -2.76 -6.02 -16.69
C ALA A 230 -3.12 -7.45 -16.26
N ARG A 231 -2.37 -8.03 -15.32
CA ARG A 231 -2.66 -9.36 -14.75
C ARG A 231 -3.97 -9.37 -13.98
N LYS A 232 -4.25 -8.35 -13.16
CA LYS A 232 -5.51 -8.19 -12.43
C LYS A 232 -6.70 -8.10 -13.37
N ALA A 233 -6.62 -7.26 -14.40
CA ALA A 233 -7.66 -7.12 -15.42
C ALA A 233 -7.92 -8.45 -16.16
N ARG A 234 -6.84 -9.17 -16.51
CA ARG A 234 -6.96 -10.50 -17.14
C ARG A 234 -7.64 -11.52 -16.22
N ALA A 235 -7.29 -11.55 -14.94
CA ALA A 235 -7.89 -12.46 -13.97
C ALA A 235 -9.40 -12.18 -13.79
N ILE A 236 -9.78 -10.90 -13.68
CA ILE A 236 -11.18 -10.47 -13.61
C ILE A 236 -11.96 -10.91 -14.85
N GLU A 237 -11.41 -10.72 -16.04
CA GLU A 237 -12.07 -11.12 -17.29
C GLU A 237 -12.22 -12.64 -17.41
N LEU A 238 -11.22 -13.41 -16.99
CA LEU A 238 -11.31 -14.87 -16.95
C LEU A 238 -12.41 -15.35 -16.00
N ALA A 239 -12.51 -14.75 -14.81
CA ALA A 239 -13.56 -15.05 -13.84
C ALA A 239 -14.95 -14.73 -14.40
N ARG A 240 -15.11 -13.56 -15.04
CA ARG A 240 -16.37 -13.15 -15.69
C ARG A 240 -16.80 -14.14 -16.78
N ARG A 241 -15.87 -14.62 -17.60
CA ARG A 241 -16.16 -15.62 -18.64
C ARG A 241 -16.57 -16.96 -18.04
N ALA A 242 -15.91 -17.39 -16.96
CA ALA A 242 -16.27 -18.62 -16.26
C ALA A 242 -17.68 -18.54 -15.65
N ASP A 243 -18.04 -17.39 -15.07
CA ASP A 243 -19.39 -17.16 -14.53
C ASP A 243 -20.46 -17.16 -15.63
N CYS A 244 -20.20 -16.47 -16.75
CA CYS A 244 -21.07 -16.48 -17.92
C CYS A 244 -21.36 -17.90 -18.43
N LYS A 245 -20.31 -18.71 -18.62
CA LYS A 245 -20.46 -20.12 -19.04
C LYS A 245 -21.27 -20.95 -18.04
N ARG A 246 -21.09 -20.72 -16.74
CA ARG A 246 -21.84 -21.40 -15.68
C ARG A 246 -23.33 -21.08 -15.75
N ARG A 247 -23.67 -19.81 -15.96
CA ARG A 247 -25.07 -19.35 -16.12
C ARG A 247 -25.70 -19.91 -17.40
N GLU A 248 -24.97 -19.92 -18.51
CA GLU A 248 -25.44 -20.53 -19.77
C GLU A 248 -25.73 -22.02 -19.62
N LEU A 249 -24.84 -22.76 -18.94
CA LEU A 249 -25.04 -24.18 -18.67
C LEU A 249 -26.29 -24.40 -17.81
N SER A 250 -26.43 -23.65 -16.71
CA SER A 250 -27.60 -23.73 -15.83
C SER A 250 -28.91 -23.42 -16.57
N ALA A 251 -28.93 -22.39 -17.43
CA ALA A 251 -30.09 -22.05 -18.25
C ALA A 251 -30.44 -23.17 -19.24
N ARG A 252 -29.44 -23.79 -19.87
CA ARG A 252 -29.67 -24.94 -20.77
C ARG A 252 -30.24 -26.14 -20.04
N THR A 253 -29.71 -26.45 -18.85
CA THR A 253 -30.22 -27.55 -18.01
C THR A 253 -31.67 -27.29 -17.61
N PHE A 254 -32.00 -26.08 -17.17
CA PHE A 254 -33.37 -25.69 -16.81
C PHE A 254 -34.35 -25.84 -17.98
N LEU A 255 -33.96 -25.38 -19.18
CA LEU A 255 -34.79 -25.55 -20.39
C LEU A 255 -34.98 -27.02 -20.77
N ALA A 256 -33.97 -27.86 -20.57
CA ALA A 256 -34.07 -29.30 -20.83
C ALA A 256 -35.03 -29.98 -19.82
N GLU A 257 -34.97 -29.60 -18.55
CA GLU A 257 -35.87 -30.10 -17.51
C GLU A 257 -37.33 -29.74 -17.78
N ILE A 258 -37.61 -28.49 -18.21
CA ILE A 258 -38.97 -28.08 -18.62
C ILE A 258 -39.48 -28.98 -19.74
N LYS A 259 -38.69 -29.14 -20.80
CA LYS A 259 -39.08 -29.96 -21.97
C LYS A 259 -39.28 -31.43 -21.63
N SER A 260 -38.60 -31.96 -20.61
CA SER A 260 -38.76 -33.35 -20.19
C SER A 260 -40.03 -33.61 -19.37
N ARG A 261 -40.73 -32.56 -18.96
CA ARG A 261 -41.96 -32.62 -18.15
C ARG A 261 -43.24 -32.39 -18.97
N GLU A 262 -43.11 -32.05 -20.25
CA GLU A 262 -44.20 -31.95 -21.23
C GLU A 262 -44.37 -33.27 -21.99
#